data_AF-A0A8S2YLT5-F1
#
_entry.id   AF-A0A8S2YLT5-F1
#
_cell.length_a   1.000
_cell.length_b   1.000
_cell.length_c   1.000
_cell.angle_alpha   90.00
_cell.angle_beta   90.00
_cell.angle_gamma   90.00
#
_symmetry.space_group_name_H-M   'P 1'
#
loop_
_entity.id
_entity.type
_entity.pdbx_description
1 polymer ?
#
loop_
_entity_poly.entity_id
_entity_poly.type
_entity_poly.pdbx_seq_one_letter_code
_entity_poly.pdbx_strand_id
1 'polypeptide(L)'
;ITDWYPNMALKQSVDPGNSWSITFNNSLDHSTLNKSLFKFEPEVNGLGIEHTKDNDRQIIIHNSSEPNTVYKLFIQSAAIKDIYGQRLEYNNSDNSIQFHVHDPPPLIGDISGATGMIIMDPGVLDEPFYPFMVYNYSELTIRINKVKPEHYQQCLPCFNSYYFTYENQEWYNKLPGEELLNEVIQTNCKRYEPKEIKVPLTAYLNKKSNSGQLIILI
;
A
#
# COMPACT_ATOMS: atom_id res chain seq x y z
N ILE A 1 1.83 -18.72 23.34
CA ILE A 1 1.98 -17.40 22.66
C ILE A 1 3.07 -16.66 23.39
N THR A 2 4.08 -16.17 22.69
CA THR A 2 5.19 -15.42 23.30
C THR A 2 4.98 -13.93 23.14
N ASP A 3 4.45 -13.49 22.00
CA ASP A 3 4.22 -12.09 21.67
C ASP A 3 3.04 -11.94 20.71
N TRP A 4 2.48 -10.73 20.65
CA TRP A 4 1.58 -10.29 19.59
C TRP A 4 1.86 -8.83 19.28
N TYR A 5 1.71 -8.46 18.01
CA TYR A 5 1.95 -7.09 17.57
C TYR A 5 0.80 -6.60 16.71
N PRO A 6 0.34 -5.36 16.92
CA PRO A 6 -0.69 -4.77 16.07
C PRO A 6 -0.11 -4.34 14.71
N ASN A 7 1.18 -4.49 14.45
CA ASN A 7 1.79 -4.33 13.13
C ASN A 7 3.11 -5.10 13.07
N MET A 8 3.60 -5.35 11.85
CA MET A 8 4.90 -5.99 11.63
C MET A 8 6.09 -5.14 12.10
N ALA A 9 5.90 -3.83 12.31
CA ALA A 9 6.94 -2.91 12.75
C ALA A 9 7.09 -2.82 14.28
N LEU A 10 6.43 -3.70 15.05
CA LEU A 10 6.48 -3.79 16.51
C LEU A 10 6.08 -2.49 17.23
N LYS A 11 5.35 -1.59 16.58
CA LYS A 11 4.84 -0.36 17.22
C LYS A 11 3.57 -0.68 18.02
N GLN A 12 3.40 -0.08 19.19
CA GLN A 12 2.21 -0.29 20.04
C GLN A 12 0.93 0.39 19.50
N SER A 13 1.05 1.31 18.54
CA SER A 13 -0.07 1.97 17.85
C SER A 13 -0.14 1.50 16.39
N VAL A 14 -1.36 1.26 15.88
CA VAL A 14 -1.62 0.77 14.52
C VAL A 14 -2.70 1.58 13.81
N ASP A 15 -2.49 1.79 12.51
CA ASP A 15 -3.46 2.39 11.59
C ASP A 15 -4.50 1.37 11.09
N PRO A 16 -5.71 1.81 10.72
CA PRO A 16 -6.73 0.96 10.11
C PRO A 16 -6.20 0.10 8.95
N GLY A 17 -6.52 -1.19 8.96
CA GLY A 17 -6.19 -2.12 7.88
C GLY A 17 -4.76 -2.68 7.88
N ASN A 18 -3.87 -2.20 8.75
CA ASN A 18 -2.55 -2.80 8.92
C ASN A 18 -2.67 -4.24 9.46
N SER A 19 -1.91 -5.17 8.88
CA SER A 19 -1.92 -6.57 9.30
C SER A 19 -1.36 -6.73 10.72
N TRP A 20 -2.00 -7.58 11.51
CA TRP A 20 -1.58 -7.93 12.87
C TRP A 20 -0.77 -9.22 12.87
N SER A 21 -0.03 -9.50 13.94
CA SER A 21 0.71 -10.76 14.04
C SER A 21 0.70 -11.35 15.44
N ILE A 22 0.78 -12.68 15.50
CA ILE A 22 0.89 -13.45 16.75
C ILE A 22 2.04 -14.42 16.61
N THR A 23 2.90 -14.45 17.64
CA THR A 23 4.07 -15.32 17.71
C THR A 23 3.86 -16.41 18.76
N PHE A 24 4.19 -17.63 18.38
CA PHE A 24 4.08 -18.83 19.20
C PHE A 24 5.47 -19.30 19.64
N ASN A 25 5.54 -20.03 20.75
CA ASN A 25 6.80 -20.59 21.25
C ASN A 25 7.26 -21.80 20.43
N ASN A 26 6.33 -22.51 19.77
CA ASN A 26 6.58 -23.66 18.93
C ASN A 26 6.08 -23.43 17.50
N SER A 27 6.66 -24.17 16.55
CA SER A 27 6.21 -24.18 15.15
C SER A 27 4.83 -24.84 15.04
N LEU A 28 3.91 -24.18 14.36
CA LEU A 28 2.52 -24.61 14.27
C LEU A 28 2.33 -25.70 13.20
N ASP A 29 1.39 -26.61 13.43
CA ASP A 29 0.89 -27.50 12.39
C ASP A 29 -0.12 -26.75 11.52
N HIS A 30 0.34 -26.31 10.34
CA HIS A 30 -0.45 -25.53 9.39
C HIS A 30 -1.72 -26.24 8.91
N SER A 31 -1.77 -27.58 8.95
CA SER A 31 -2.96 -28.33 8.55
C SER A 31 -4.15 -28.14 9.49
N THR A 32 -3.88 -27.72 10.73
CA THR A 32 -4.90 -27.52 11.77
C THR A 32 -5.40 -26.08 11.87
N LEU A 33 -4.65 -25.13 11.31
CA LEU A 33 -4.95 -23.72 11.41
C LEU A 33 -5.97 -23.30 10.37
N ASN A 34 -7.03 -22.66 10.84
CA ASN A 34 -8.05 -22.08 9.99
C ASN A 34 -8.61 -20.80 10.62
N LYS A 35 -9.17 -19.94 9.78
CA LYS A 35 -9.72 -18.63 10.17
C LYS A 35 -10.74 -18.72 11.31
N SER A 36 -11.56 -19.77 11.37
CA SER A 36 -12.64 -19.87 12.36
C SER A 36 -12.16 -20.06 13.81
N LEU A 37 -10.88 -20.41 14.00
CA LEU A 37 -10.27 -20.52 15.32
C LEU A 37 -10.00 -19.16 15.98
N PHE A 38 -10.08 -18.07 15.22
CA PHE A 38 -9.80 -16.70 15.63
C PHE A 38 -11.07 -15.87 15.50
N LYS A 39 -11.62 -15.46 16.64
CA LYS A 39 -12.79 -14.56 16.70
C LYS A 39 -12.37 -13.21 17.26
N PHE A 40 -12.89 -12.15 16.70
CA PHE A 40 -12.65 -10.79 17.17
C PHE A 40 -13.94 -10.16 17.68
N GLU A 41 -13.81 -9.33 18.72
CA GLU A 41 -14.88 -8.45 19.20
C GLU A 41 -14.36 -7.01 19.34
N PRO A 42 -14.95 -6.03 18.63
CA PRO A 42 -16.03 -6.18 17.64
C PRO A 42 -15.61 -7.01 16.43
N GLU A 43 -16.58 -7.44 15.61
CA GLU A 43 -16.28 -8.25 14.41
C GLU A 43 -15.39 -7.46 13.44
N VAL A 44 -14.42 -8.16 12.85
CA VAL A 44 -13.44 -7.60 11.91
C VAL A 44 -13.82 -8.00 10.49
N ASN A 45 -14.03 -7.01 9.63
CA ASN A 45 -14.25 -7.23 8.21
C ASN A 45 -12.97 -7.70 7.51
N GLY A 46 -13.13 -8.44 6.42
CA GLY A 46 -11.99 -8.84 5.56
C GLY A 46 -10.98 -9.77 6.25
N LEU A 47 -11.34 -10.42 7.37
CA LEU A 47 -10.40 -11.22 8.14
C LEU A 47 -9.76 -12.33 7.29
N GLY A 48 -8.42 -12.36 7.24
CA GLY A 48 -7.61 -13.39 6.61
C GLY A 48 -6.50 -13.83 7.55
N ILE A 49 -6.19 -15.13 7.57
CA ILE A 49 -5.07 -15.68 8.34
C ILE A 49 -4.06 -16.22 7.33
N GLU A 50 -2.85 -15.69 7.37
CA GLU A 50 -1.74 -16.12 6.52
C GLU A 50 -0.62 -16.72 7.39
N HIS A 51 -0.02 -17.79 6.87
CA HIS A 51 1.20 -18.36 7.41
C HIS A 51 2.40 -17.73 6.73
N THR A 52 3.36 -17.26 7.53
CA THR A 52 4.64 -16.82 6.99
C THR A 52 5.44 -18.04 6.54
N LYS A 53 5.74 -18.13 5.23
CA LYS A 53 6.48 -19.27 4.64
C LYS A 53 7.84 -19.52 5.30
N ASP A 54 8.46 -18.47 5.83
CA ASP A 54 9.80 -18.52 6.40
C ASP A 54 9.79 -18.57 7.95
N ASN A 55 8.61 -18.59 8.58
CA ASN A 55 8.47 -18.62 10.03
C ASN A 55 7.20 -19.35 10.49
N ASP A 56 7.32 -20.65 10.76
CA ASP A 56 6.19 -21.50 11.20
C ASP A 56 5.69 -21.17 12.62
N ARG A 57 6.32 -20.22 13.31
CA ARG A 57 5.92 -19.76 14.66
C ARG A 57 5.09 -18.48 14.61
N GLN A 58 4.79 -17.96 13.43
CA GLN A 58 4.08 -16.71 13.28
C GLN A 58 2.90 -16.87 12.34
N ILE A 59 1.80 -16.19 12.69
CA ILE A 59 0.68 -15.95 11.78
C ILE A 59 0.54 -14.46 11.54
N ILE A 60 0.15 -14.10 10.33
CA ILE A 60 -0.25 -12.75 9.95
C ILE A 60 -1.77 -12.72 9.82
N ILE A 61 -2.38 -11.67 10.36
CA ILE A 61 -3.81 -11.46 10.39
C ILE A 61 -4.13 -10.24 9.52
N HIS A 62 -4.66 -10.50 8.33
CA HIS A 62 -5.18 -9.48 7.43
C HIS A 62 -6.57 -9.06 7.89
N ASN A 63 -6.85 -7.76 7.83
CA ASN A 63 -8.07 -7.20 8.37
C ASN A 63 -8.46 -5.91 7.64
N SER A 64 -9.73 -5.52 7.80
CA SER A 64 -10.24 -4.18 7.47
C SER A 64 -10.78 -3.56 8.76
N SER A 65 -9.88 -3.31 9.71
CA SER A 65 -10.22 -2.70 11.00
C SER A 65 -10.61 -1.23 10.86
N GLU A 66 -11.47 -0.78 11.77
CA GLU A 66 -11.93 0.60 11.85
C GLU A 66 -11.02 1.43 12.77
N PRO A 67 -10.84 2.74 12.48
CA PRO A 67 -10.12 3.65 13.36
C PRO A 67 -10.78 3.76 14.74
N ASN A 68 -10.00 4.17 15.74
CA ASN A 68 -10.44 4.40 17.12
C ASN A 68 -11.18 3.20 17.75
N THR A 69 -10.80 1.98 17.38
CA THR A 69 -11.46 0.75 17.81
C THR A 69 -10.47 -0.19 18.50
N VAL A 70 -10.90 -0.80 19.62
CA VAL A 70 -10.12 -1.83 20.32
C VAL A 70 -10.72 -3.19 19.99
N TYR A 71 -9.93 -4.02 19.32
CA TYR A 71 -10.31 -5.39 18.95
C TYR A 71 -9.75 -6.38 19.95
N LYS A 72 -10.62 -7.18 20.56
CA LYS A 72 -10.24 -8.30 21.43
C LYS A 72 -10.24 -9.59 20.65
N LEU A 73 -9.16 -10.34 20.74
CA LEU A 73 -9.03 -11.64 20.09
C LEU A 73 -9.38 -12.78 21.04
N PHE A 74 -10.21 -13.70 20.55
CA PHE A 74 -10.56 -14.96 21.18
C PHE A 74 -10.04 -16.11 20.31
N ILE A 75 -9.20 -16.96 20.91
CA ILE A 75 -8.58 -18.10 20.24
C ILE A 75 -9.17 -19.40 20.76
N GLN A 76 -9.61 -20.29 19.85
CA GLN A 76 -9.98 -21.67 20.17
C GLN A 76 -8.72 -22.53 20.36
N SER A 77 -7.99 -22.26 21.45
CA SER A 77 -6.64 -22.78 21.70
C SER A 77 -6.54 -24.31 21.65
N ALA A 78 -7.54 -25.03 22.17
CA ALA A 78 -7.57 -26.50 22.18
C ALA A 78 -7.56 -27.16 20.78
N ALA A 79 -7.92 -26.41 19.73
CA ALA A 79 -7.93 -26.90 18.35
C ALA A 79 -6.61 -26.63 17.59
N ILE A 80 -5.76 -25.73 18.10
CA ILE A 80 -4.47 -25.38 17.49
C ILE A 80 -3.40 -26.36 17.99
N LYS A 81 -2.67 -26.97 17.05
CA LYS A 81 -1.56 -27.87 17.36
C LYS A 81 -0.23 -27.34 16.83
N ASP A 82 0.84 -27.76 17.48
CA ASP A 82 2.19 -27.63 16.96
C ASP A 82 2.61 -28.87 16.13
N ILE A 83 3.76 -28.79 15.46
CA ILE A 83 4.30 -29.89 14.64
C ILE A 83 4.64 -31.15 15.44
N TYR A 84 4.66 -31.07 16.77
CA TYR A 84 4.89 -32.19 17.69
C TYR A 84 3.57 -32.76 18.26
N GLY A 85 2.42 -32.20 17.86
CA GLY A 85 1.09 -32.63 18.29
C GLY A 85 0.64 -32.05 19.63
N GLN A 86 1.42 -31.14 20.24
CA GLN A 86 1.03 -30.45 21.46
C GLN A 86 -0.04 -29.41 21.14
N ARG A 87 -0.97 -29.18 22.07
CA ARG A 87 -2.05 -28.19 21.90
C ARG A 87 -1.64 -26.85 22.49
N LEU A 88 -2.18 -25.78 21.93
CA LEU A 88 -1.99 -24.45 22.49
C LEU A 88 -2.69 -24.35 23.87
N GLU A 89 -1.89 -24.15 24.91
CA GLU A 89 -2.39 -23.83 26.25
C GLU A 89 -2.48 -22.31 26.40
N TYR A 90 -3.61 -21.75 25.96
CA TYR A 90 -3.90 -20.33 26.06
C TYR A 90 -5.33 -20.12 26.53
N ASN A 91 -5.47 -19.34 27.61
CA ASN A 91 -6.75 -18.96 28.20
C ASN A 91 -7.06 -17.51 27.86
N ASN A 92 -8.14 -17.28 27.11
CA ASN A 92 -8.59 -15.94 26.72
C ASN A 92 -8.95 -15.05 27.92
N SER A 93 -9.36 -15.66 29.05
CA SER A 93 -9.76 -14.92 30.27
C SER A 93 -8.57 -14.36 31.05
N ASP A 94 -7.44 -15.06 31.04
CA ASP A 94 -6.26 -14.69 31.83
C ASP A 94 -5.34 -13.74 31.05
N ASN A 95 -5.37 -13.83 29.72
CA ASN A 95 -4.49 -13.07 28.84
C ASN A 95 -5.31 -12.54 27.67
N SER A 96 -5.94 -11.37 27.76
CA SER A 96 -6.66 -10.81 26.62
C SER A 96 -5.68 -10.21 25.60
N ILE A 97 -5.58 -10.79 24.41
CA ILE A 97 -4.89 -10.14 23.29
C ILE A 97 -5.80 -9.01 22.77
N GLN A 98 -5.28 -7.79 22.78
CA GLN A 98 -5.98 -6.59 22.32
C GLN A 98 -5.17 -5.87 21.26
N PHE A 99 -5.85 -5.44 20.21
CA PHE A 99 -5.32 -4.59 19.14
C PHE A 99 -5.98 -3.23 19.21
N HIS A 100 -5.20 -2.21 19.55
CA HIS A 100 -5.67 -0.83 19.68
C HIS A 100 -5.44 -0.10 18.36
N VAL A 101 -6.51 0.04 17.57
CA VAL A 101 -6.46 0.78 16.32
C VAL A 101 -6.74 2.23 16.62
N HIS A 102 -5.76 3.08 16.40
CA HIS A 102 -5.90 4.51 16.59
C HIS A 102 -6.44 5.15 15.32
N ASP A 103 -6.88 6.40 15.43
CA ASP A 103 -6.95 7.22 14.22
C ASP A 103 -5.59 7.17 13.53
N PRO A 104 -5.55 6.90 12.22
CA PRO A 104 -4.29 7.00 11.50
C PRO A 104 -3.73 8.41 11.73
N PRO A 105 -2.39 8.57 11.78
CA PRO A 105 -1.78 9.90 11.78
C PRO A 105 -2.38 10.73 10.64
N PRO A 106 -2.36 12.08 10.73
CA PRO A 106 -2.88 12.93 9.66
C PRO A 106 -2.39 12.38 8.34
N LEU A 107 -3.36 11.94 7.53
CA LEU A 107 -3.12 11.00 6.46
C LEU A 107 -2.01 11.58 5.59
N ILE A 108 -0.84 10.92 5.62
CA ILE A 108 0.11 11.09 4.55
C ILE A 108 -0.66 10.53 3.36
N GLY A 109 -1.04 11.42 2.44
CA GLY A 109 -1.72 10.95 1.25
C GLY A 109 -0.85 9.92 0.55
N ASP A 110 -1.46 9.00 -0.16
CA ASP A 110 -0.75 8.02 -0.96
C ASP A 110 -1.12 8.19 -2.43
N ILE A 111 -0.15 7.94 -3.30
CA ILE A 111 -0.30 7.97 -4.75
C ILE A 111 0.26 6.64 -5.25
N SER A 112 -0.61 5.83 -5.85
CA SER A 112 -0.20 4.58 -6.48
C SER A 112 -0.61 4.58 -7.95
N GLY A 113 0.20 3.96 -8.79
CA GLY A 113 0.02 3.98 -10.23
C GLY A 113 1.19 3.32 -10.92
N ALA A 114 1.14 3.28 -12.25
CA ALA A 114 2.25 2.76 -13.02
C ALA A 114 3.47 3.68 -12.83
N THR A 115 4.57 3.12 -12.31
CA THR A 115 5.83 3.85 -12.11
C THR A 115 6.86 3.45 -13.16
N GLY A 116 7.77 4.37 -13.49
CA GLY A 116 8.81 4.13 -14.49
C GLY A 116 8.36 4.40 -15.92
N MET A 117 8.91 3.65 -16.88
CA MET A 117 8.55 3.80 -18.29
C MET A 117 7.27 3.04 -18.63
N ILE A 118 6.27 3.77 -19.12
CA ILE A 118 5.02 3.20 -19.63
C ILE A 118 4.98 3.37 -21.13
N ILE A 119 4.69 2.29 -21.84
CA ILE A 119 4.39 2.31 -23.26
C ILE A 119 2.88 2.22 -23.39
N MET A 120 2.25 3.26 -23.92
CA MET A 120 0.81 3.27 -24.15
C MET A 120 0.45 2.39 -25.34
N ASP A 121 -0.68 1.70 -25.25
CA ASP A 121 -1.24 0.90 -26.34
C ASP A 121 -1.60 1.81 -27.54
N PRO A 122 -1.14 1.49 -28.76
CA PRO A 122 -1.58 2.19 -29.98
C PRO A 122 -3.11 2.20 -30.19
N GLY A 123 -3.86 1.28 -29.56
CA GLY A 123 -5.32 1.22 -29.61
C GLY A 123 -6.05 2.30 -28.82
N VAL A 124 -5.37 3.06 -27.95
CA VAL A 124 -5.97 4.18 -27.17
C VAL A 124 -5.54 5.56 -27.69
N LEU A 125 -5.00 5.65 -28.91
CA LEU A 125 -4.46 6.89 -29.50
C LEU A 125 -5.49 7.99 -29.75
N ASP A 126 -6.78 7.67 -29.74
CA ASP A 126 -7.84 8.66 -29.91
C ASP A 126 -8.02 9.51 -28.63
N GLU A 127 -7.91 8.89 -27.45
CA GLU A 127 -8.05 9.56 -26.14
C GLU A 127 -7.05 9.01 -25.11
N PRO A 128 -5.72 9.18 -25.30
CA PRO A 128 -4.73 8.68 -24.36
C PRO A 128 -4.84 9.39 -23.01
N PHE A 129 -4.75 8.64 -21.92
CA PHE A 129 -4.71 9.16 -20.56
C PHE A 129 -3.71 8.41 -19.68
N TYR A 130 -3.20 9.10 -18.65
CA TYR A 130 -2.39 8.50 -17.60
C TYR A 130 -3.24 8.33 -16.32
N PRO A 131 -3.54 7.09 -15.89
CA PRO A 131 -4.27 6.83 -14.65
C PRO A 131 -3.34 6.72 -13.44
N PHE A 132 -3.80 7.24 -12.31
CA PHE A 132 -3.23 6.96 -11.00
C PHE A 132 -4.30 7.01 -9.90
N MET A 133 -4.06 6.27 -8.84
CA MET A 133 -4.90 6.23 -7.64
C MET A 133 -4.37 7.22 -6.60
N VAL A 134 -5.27 7.99 -6.02
CA VAL A 134 -4.99 8.93 -4.95
C VAL A 134 -5.75 8.52 -3.71
N TYR A 135 -5.11 8.67 -2.57
CA TYR A 135 -5.69 8.46 -1.26
C TYR A 135 -5.38 9.67 -0.38
N ASN A 136 -6.41 10.32 0.16
CA ASN A 136 -6.30 11.39 1.18
C ASN A 136 -5.47 12.64 0.86
N TYR A 137 -5.06 12.87 -0.38
CA TYR A 137 -4.64 14.20 -0.83
C TYR A 137 -5.87 15.02 -1.19
N SER A 138 -5.96 16.28 -0.75
CA SER A 138 -6.99 17.23 -1.23
C SER A 138 -6.62 17.85 -2.56
N GLU A 139 -5.32 18.05 -2.78
CA GLU A 139 -4.75 18.63 -3.98
C GLU A 139 -3.41 17.98 -4.31
N LEU A 140 -3.05 18.00 -5.60
CA LEU A 140 -1.78 17.47 -6.12
C LEU A 140 -1.24 18.42 -7.17
N THR A 141 0.09 18.55 -7.26
CA THR A 141 0.72 19.32 -8.35
C THR A 141 1.08 18.37 -9.47
N ILE A 142 0.49 18.55 -10.65
CA ILE A 142 0.82 17.75 -11.83
C ILE A 142 1.73 18.56 -12.73
N ARG A 143 2.84 17.95 -13.12
CA ARG A 143 3.77 18.49 -14.11
C ARG A 143 3.94 17.53 -15.26
N ILE A 144 3.88 18.08 -16.49
CA ILE A 144 4.05 17.30 -17.72
C ILE A 144 5.15 17.95 -18.53
N ASN A 145 6.21 17.20 -18.80
CA ASN A 145 7.31 17.62 -19.65
C ASN A 145 7.39 16.77 -20.91
N LYS A 146 7.59 17.40 -22.05
CA LYS A 146 7.87 16.71 -23.32
C LYS A 146 9.37 16.48 -23.47
N VAL A 147 9.75 15.22 -23.59
CA VAL A 147 11.15 14.84 -23.76
C VAL A 147 11.62 15.18 -25.18
N LYS A 148 12.75 15.86 -25.29
CA LYS A 148 13.41 16.13 -26.58
C LYS A 148 14.51 15.08 -26.83
N PRO A 149 14.82 14.74 -28.10
CA PRO A 149 15.87 13.78 -28.45
C PRO A 149 17.22 14.02 -27.74
N GLU A 150 17.61 15.27 -27.53
CA GLU A 150 18.84 15.63 -26.82
C GLU A 150 18.83 15.32 -25.31
N HIS A 151 17.65 15.11 -24.71
CA HIS A 151 17.48 14.81 -23.29
C HIS A 151 17.39 13.31 -22.98
N TYR A 152 17.56 12.44 -23.98
CA TYR A 152 17.65 10.99 -23.78
C TYR A 152 19.04 10.63 -23.20
N GLN A 153 19.24 10.95 -21.93
CA GLN A 153 20.43 10.55 -21.17
C GLN A 153 20.05 9.43 -20.19
N GLN A 154 21.03 8.62 -19.78
CA GLN A 154 20.83 7.53 -18.80
C GLN A 154 20.27 8.01 -17.46
N CYS A 155 20.42 9.31 -17.18
CA CYS A 155 19.86 9.99 -16.02
C CYS A 155 18.43 10.52 -16.28
N LEU A 156 17.58 9.82 -17.04
CA LEU A 156 16.14 10.13 -16.97
C LEU A 156 15.51 9.39 -15.79
N PRO A 157 14.54 10.00 -15.07
CA PRO A 157 13.85 9.35 -13.97
C PRO A 157 13.22 7.99 -14.35
N CYS A 158 12.81 7.82 -15.61
CA CYS A 158 12.23 6.59 -16.12
C CYS A 158 13.23 5.44 -16.32
N PHE A 159 14.54 5.72 -16.41
CA PHE A 159 15.59 4.71 -16.58
C PHE A 159 16.32 4.38 -15.27
N ASN A 160 16.24 5.25 -14.26
CA ASN A 160 16.88 5.02 -12.97
C ASN A 160 16.11 5.67 -11.81
N SER A 161 14.93 5.12 -11.50
CA SER A 161 14.04 5.61 -10.44
C SER A 161 14.68 5.56 -9.04
N TYR A 162 15.61 4.61 -8.81
CA TYR A 162 16.30 4.43 -7.53
C TYR A 162 17.40 5.49 -7.31
N TYR A 163 18.15 5.87 -8.35
CA TYR A 163 19.19 6.91 -8.25
C TYR A 163 18.59 8.32 -8.16
N PHE A 164 17.42 8.53 -8.77
CA PHE A 164 16.74 9.83 -8.78
C PHE A 164 16.20 10.25 -7.41
N THR A 165 15.69 9.32 -6.61
CA THR A 165 15.05 9.65 -5.32
C THR A 165 16.06 9.90 -4.20
N TYR A 166 17.28 9.37 -4.28
CA TYR A 166 18.21 9.34 -3.13
C TYR A 166 19.30 10.43 -3.16
N GLU A 167 19.83 10.80 -4.33
CA GLU A 167 21.05 11.65 -4.38
C GLU A 167 20.82 13.13 -4.71
N ASN A 168 19.63 13.52 -5.20
CA ASN A 168 19.51 14.83 -5.86
C ASN A 168 18.22 15.58 -5.52
N GLN A 169 18.06 16.03 -4.27
CA GLN A 169 16.85 16.75 -3.80
C GLN A 169 16.44 17.98 -4.64
N GLU A 170 17.21 18.44 -5.64
CA GLU A 170 16.75 19.50 -6.56
C GLU A 170 16.09 18.97 -7.85
N TRP A 171 16.05 17.66 -8.09
CA TRP A 171 15.57 17.08 -9.35
C TRP A 171 14.10 17.39 -9.62
N TYR A 172 13.27 17.47 -8.58
CA TYR A 172 11.88 17.87 -8.72
C TYR A 172 11.74 19.30 -9.21
N ASN A 173 12.75 20.17 -9.11
CA ASN A 173 12.68 21.54 -9.66
C ASN A 173 13.00 21.60 -11.15
N LYS A 174 13.73 20.62 -11.71
CA LYS A 174 14.25 20.66 -13.09
C LYS A 174 14.01 19.34 -13.81
N LEU A 175 12.74 19.08 -14.14
CA LEU A 175 12.39 17.97 -15.03
C LEU A 175 13.01 18.19 -16.42
N PRO A 176 13.60 17.15 -17.03
CA PRO A 176 14.17 17.27 -18.37
C PRO A 176 13.06 17.44 -19.41
N GLY A 177 13.38 18.08 -20.53
CA GLY A 177 12.39 18.39 -21.57
C GLY A 177 11.82 19.79 -21.48
N GLU A 178 10.73 20.01 -22.22
CA GLU A 178 9.96 21.25 -22.23
C GLU A 178 8.72 21.08 -21.34
N GLU A 179 8.57 21.94 -20.34
CA GLU A 179 7.39 21.93 -19.46
C GLU A 179 6.16 22.38 -20.25
N LEU A 180 5.14 21.52 -20.32
CA LEU A 180 3.88 21.75 -20.99
C LEU A 180 2.72 21.99 -20.01
N LEU A 181 2.84 21.51 -18.78
CA LEU A 181 1.86 21.69 -17.71
C LEU A 181 2.58 21.78 -16.36
N ASN A 182 2.09 22.66 -15.48
CA ASN A 182 2.45 22.73 -14.06
C ASN A 182 1.27 23.34 -13.30
N GLU A 183 0.35 22.49 -12.84
CA GLU A 183 -0.91 22.93 -12.25
C GLU A 183 -1.25 22.13 -10.99
N VAL A 184 -1.89 22.82 -10.04
CA VAL A 184 -2.48 22.18 -8.87
C VAL A 184 -3.89 21.72 -9.23
N ILE A 185 -4.15 20.42 -9.12
CA ILE A 185 -5.47 19.85 -9.30
C ILE A 185 -6.14 19.57 -7.96
N GLN A 186 -7.44 19.80 -7.87
CA GLN A 186 -8.25 19.40 -6.72
C GLN A 186 -8.66 17.94 -6.91
N THR A 187 -8.25 17.07 -6.00
CA THR A 187 -8.53 15.63 -6.10
C THR A 187 -10.00 15.34 -5.76
N ASN A 188 -10.62 16.14 -4.88
CA ASN A 188 -11.91 15.85 -4.26
C ASN A 188 -11.98 14.40 -3.73
N CYS A 189 -10.87 13.89 -3.18
CA CYS A 189 -10.80 12.59 -2.56
C CYS A 189 -11.58 12.62 -1.24
N LYS A 190 -12.51 11.69 -1.06
CA LYS A 190 -13.12 11.51 0.26
C LYS A 190 -12.10 10.87 1.20
N ARG A 191 -12.24 11.18 2.49
CA ARG A 191 -11.39 10.59 3.52
C ARG A 191 -11.59 9.07 3.51
N TYR A 192 -10.48 8.34 3.46
CA TYR A 192 -10.43 6.87 3.45
C TYR A 192 -11.06 6.16 2.24
N GLU A 193 -11.35 6.87 1.15
CA GLU A 193 -11.82 6.26 -0.09
C GLU A 193 -10.81 6.52 -1.21
N PRO A 194 -10.25 5.47 -1.86
CA PRO A 194 -9.34 5.66 -2.98
C PRO A 194 -10.08 6.23 -4.20
N LYS A 195 -9.44 7.15 -4.92
CA LYS A 195 -9.98 7.76 -6.13
C LYS A 195 -9.01 7.65 -7.30
N GLU A 196 -9.50 7.11 -8.41
CA GLU A 196 -8.76 7.14 -9.67
C GLU A 196 -8.83 8.55 -10.29
N ILE A 197 -7.66 9.09 -10.64
CA ILE A 197 -7.52 10.31 -11.43
C ILE A 197 -6.95 9.92 -12.80
N LYS A 198 -7.54 10.47 -13.85
CA LYS A 198 -7.09 10.28 -15.24
C LYS A 198 -6.62 11.61 -15.79
N VAL A 199 -5.36 11.67 -16.22
CA VAL A 199 -4.76 12.86 -16.85
C VAL A 199 -4.85 12.68 -18.36
N PRO A 200 -5.68 13.45 -19.08
CA PRO A 200 -5.74 13.38 -20.54
C PRO A 200 -4.42 13.84 -21.14
N LEU A 201 -3.91 13.10 -22.13
CA LEU A 201 -2.59 13.35 -22.73
C LEU A 201 -2.64 13.95 -24.13
N THR A 202 -3.80 13.94 -24.78
CA THR A 202 -3.98 14.37 -26.18
C THR A 202 -3.40 15.76 -26.45
N ALA A 203 -3.57 16.71 -25.52
CA ALA A 203 -3.08 18.08 -25.66
C ALA A 203 -1.55 18.19 -25.68
N TYR A 204 -0.84 17.20 -25.13
CA TYR A 204 0.61 17.22 -24.91
C TYR A 204 1.38 16.38 -25.94
N LEU A 205 0.70 15.60 -26.75
CA LEU A 205 1.28 14.76 -27.81
C LEU A 205 1.43 15.51 -29.14
N ASN A 206 2.18 14.94 -30.07
CA ASN A 206 2.30 15.52 -31.41
C ASN A 206 0.97 15.40 -32.17
N LYS A 207 0.35 16.53 -32.50
CA LYS A 207 -0.95 16.59 -33.20
C LYS A 207 -1.01 15.88 -34.56
N LYS A 208 0.13 15.64 -35.22
CA LYS A 208 0.17 14.96 -36.53
C LYS A 208 0.23 13.44 -36.40
N SER A 209 0.80 12.93 -35.32
CA SER A 209 1.09 11.50 -35.15
C SER A 209 0.53 10.90 -33.87
N ASN A 210 -0.13 11.72 -33.04
CA ASN A 210 -0.54 11.42 -31.65
C ASN A 210 0.53 10.67 -30.85
N SER A 211 1.79 10.99 -31.12
CA SER A 211 2.94 10.32 -30.52
C SER A 211 3.88 11.32 -29.86
N GLY A 212 4.64 10.83 -28.89
CA GLY A 212 5.56 11.63 -28.12
C GLY A 212 5.93 10.92 -26.83
N GLN A 213 7.07 11.31 -26.25
CA GLN A 213 7.47 10.84 -24.93
C GLN A 213 7.25 11.97 -23.93
N LEU A 214 6.51 11.66 -22.87
CA LEU A 214 6.19 12.57 -21.79
C LEU A 214 6.81 12.07 -20.49
N ILE A 215 7.21 13.00 -19.64
CA ILE A 215 7.50 12.76 -18.22
C ILE A 215 6.36 13.38 -17.44
N ILE A 216 5.70 12.58 -16.61
CA ILE A 216 4.62 13.02 -15.73
C ILE A 216 5.14 12.91 -14.31
N LEU A 217 5.11 14.02 -13.58
CA LEU A 217 5.40 14.09 -12.16
C LEU A 217 4.13 14.52 -11.43
N ILE A 218 3.84 13.85 -10.32
CA ILE A 218 2.67 14.07 -9.45
C ILE A 218 3.20 14.26 -8.03
#